data_AF-A0A925JWA5-F1
#
_entry.id   AF-A0A925JWA5-F1
#
_cell.length_a   1.000
_cell.length_b   1.000
_cell.length_c   1.000
_cell.angle_alpha   90.00
_cell.angle_beta   90.00
_cell.angle_gamma   90.00
#
_symmetry.space_group_name_H-M   'P 1'
#
loop_
_entity.id
_entity.type
_entity.pdbx_description
1 polymer ?
#
loop_
_entity_poly.entity_id
_entity_poly.type
_entity_poly.pdbx_seq_one_letter_code
_entity_poly.pdbx_strand_id
1 'polypeptide(L)' 'MNAASLIDWDHSYAQLPDRFFARVKPTPVRAPGLIRVNDRLAAQLRLDGKALAAPAGLEVLA' A
#
# COMPACT_ATOMS: atom_id res chain seq x y z
N MET A 1 3.68 -18.20 -11.65
CA MET A 1 3.76 -18.24 -10.17
C MET A 1 2.92 -17.08 -9.67
N ASN A 2 1.71 -17.35 -9.18
CA ASN A 2 0.73 -16.32 -8.86
C ASN A 2 1.12 -15.66 -7.52
N ALA A 3 1.56 -14.40 -7.54
CA ALA A 3 1.82 -13.66 -6.32
C ALA A 3 0.47 -13.43 -5.63
N ALA A 4 0.23 -14.11 -4.52
CA ALA A 4 -0.93 -13.79 -3.68
C ALA A 4 -0.81 -12.32 -3.28
N SER A 5 -1.81 -11.52 -3.66
CA SER A 5 -1.86 -10.11 -3.27
C SER A 5 -1.94 -10.04 -1.74
N LEU A 6 -0.99 -9.34 -1.14
CA LEU A 6 -0.88 -9.12 0.32
C LEU A 6 -2.13 -8.46 0.93
N ILE A 7 -2.96 -7.83 0.09
CA ILE A 7 -4.15 -7.08 0.46
C ILE A 7 -5.22 -7.35 -0.60
N ASP A 8 -6.43 -7.70 -0.17
CA ASP A 8 -7.61 -7.76 -1.02
C ASP A 8 -8.26 -6.37 -1.04
N TRP A 9 -8.11 -5.65 -2.14
CA TRP A 9 -8.55 -4.27 -2.25
C TRP A 9 -9.96 -4.17 -2.82
N ASP A 10 -10.86 -3.53 -2.07
CA ASP A 10 -12.11 -3.01 -2.60
C ASP A 10 -11.99 -1.49 -2.85
N HIS A 11 -11.87 -1.11 -4.12
CA HIS A 11 -11.75 0.29 -4.55
C HIS A 11 -13.09 0.97 -4.78
N SER A 12 -14.07 0.78 -3.89
CA SER A 12 -15.42 1.36 -4.00
C SER A 12 -15.44 2.89 -4.22
N TYR A 13 -14.49 3.64 -3.66
CA TYR A 13 -14.37 5.09 -3.91
C TYR A 13 -14.02 5.42 -5.37
N ALA A 14 -13.20 4.58 -6.01
CA ALA A 14 -12.82 4.74 -7.42
C ALA A 14 -13.94 4.31 -8.40
N GLN A 15 -15.03 3.72 -7.90
CA GLN A 15 -16.22 3.39 -8.67
C GLN A 15 -17.24 4.55 -8.73
N LEU A 16 -17.04 5.61 -7.94
CA LEU A 16 -17.85 6.82 -8.04
C LEU A 16 -17.63 7.50 -9.40
N PRO A 17 -18.54 8.40 -9.83
CA PRO A 17 -18.31 9.20 -11.04
C PRO A 17 -17.01 10.03 -10.97
N ASP A 18 -16.32 10.18 -12.10
CA ASP A 18 -15.00 10.84 -12.19
C ASP A 18 -14.97 12.29 -11.66
N ARG A 19 -16.12 12.96 -11.48
CA ARG A 19 -16.18 14.29 -10.84
C ARG A 19 -15.85 14.27 -9.33
N PHE A 20 -15.83 13.09 -8.70
CA PHE A 20 -15.61 12.94 -7.27
C PHE A 20 -14.15 12.67 -6.91
N PHE A 21 -13.29 12.42 -7.90
CA PHE A 21 -11.86 12.17 -7.67
C PHE A 21 -11.01 12.53 -8.89
N ALA A 22 -9.71 12.65 -8.67
CA ALA A 22 -8.73 12.73 -9.76
C ALA A 22 -7.81 11.51 -9.71
N ARG A 23 -7.47 10.97 -10.87
CA ARG A 23 -6.43 9.94 -10.98
C ARG A 23 -5.07 10.62 -10.97
N VAL A 24 -4.30 10.41 -9.91
CA VAL A 24 -2.98 11.02 -9.74
C VAL A 24 -1.96 9.93 -9.45
N LYS A 25 -0.82 9.97 -10.14
CA LYS A 25 0.32 9.11 -9.82
C LYS A 25 1.08 9.68 -8.62
N PRO A 26 1.57 8.85 -7.68
CA PRO A 26 2.46 9.32 -6.62
C PRO A 26 3.68 10.04 -7.21
N THR A 27 4.13 11.10 -6.54
CA THR A 27 5.39 11.78 -6.91
C THR A 27 6.53 11.10 -6.13
N PRO A 28 7.58 10.58 -6.81
CA PRO A 28 8.66 9.85 -6.14
C PRO A 28 9.51 10.78 -5.28
N VAL A 29 10.09 10.23 -4.22
CA VAL A 29 11.03 10.93 -3.34
C VAL A 29 12.47 10.54 -3.67
N ARG A 30 13.44 11.42 -3.35
CA ARG A 30 14.84 11.21 -3.73
C ARG A 30 15.48 9.97 -3.09
N ALA A 31 15.10 9.65 -1.85
CA ALA A 31 15.71 8.58 -1.06
C ALA A 31 14.61 7.86 -0.25
N PRO A 32 13.80 6.99 -0.88
CA PRO A 32 12.76 6.24 -0.18
C PRO A 32 13.40 5.27 0.83
N GLY A 33 12.82 5.19 2.02
CA GLY A 33 13.33 4.34 3.09
C GLY A 33 12.32 4.16 4.22
N LEU A 34 12.34 2.99 4.85
CA LEU A 34 11.44 2.68 5.96
C LEU A 34 11.91 3.38 7.24
N ILE A 35 11.04 4.20 7.82
CA ILE A 35 11.24 4.76 9.16
C ILE A 35 10.69 3.80 10.22
N ARG A 36 9.44 3.35 10.06
CA ARG A 36 8.76 2.45 11.00
C ARG A 36 7.51 1.81 10.37
N VAL A 37 7.24 0.55 10.71
CA VAL A 37 5.91 -0.09 10.52
C VAL A 37 5.15 -0.05 11.84
N ASN A 38 3.84 0.19 11.77
CA ASN A 38 2.96 0.10 12.93
C ASN A 38 2.37 -1.32 13.04
N ASP A 39 3.08 -2.21 13.72
CA ASP A 39 2.69 -3.63 13.83
C ASP A 39 1.32 -3.81 14.50
N ARG A 40 0.99 -2.97 15.47
CA ARG A 40 -0.32 -3.02 16.14
C ARG A 40 -1.45 -2.73 15.15
N LEU A 41 -1.27 -1.72 14.31
CA LEU A 41 -2.26 -1.39 13.29
C LEU A 41 -2.29 -2.44 12.17
N ALA A 42 -1.13 -2.95 11.76
CA ALA A 42 -1.05 -4.03 10.77
C ALA A 42 -1.88 -5.24 11.22
N ALA A 43 -1.75 -5.65 12.49
CA ALA A 43 -2.56 -6.74 13.05
C ALA A 43 -4.07 -6.43 13.04
N GLN A 44 -4.47 -5.19 13.36
CA GLN A 44 -5.88 -4.76 13.30
C GLN A 44 -6.44 -4.83 11.88
N LEU A 45 -5.61 -4.51 10.88
CA LEU A 45 -5.94 -4.57 9.46
C LEU A 45 -5.73 -5.98 8.85
N ARG A 46 -5.35 -6.97 9.65
CA ARG A 46 -5.04 -8.35 9.21
C ARG A 46 -3.92 -8.41 8.18
N LEU A 47 -2.94 -7.52 8.30
CA LEU A 47 -1.73 -7.46 7.48
C LEU A 47 -0.53 -8.02 8.23
N ASP A 48 0.40 -8.64 7.50
CA ASP A 48 1.69 -9.05 8.04
C ASP A 48 2.68 -7.88 8.05
N GLY A 49 2.93 -7.32 9.24
CA GLY A 49 3.89 -6.23 9.43
C GLY A 49 5.31 -6.56 8.94
N LYS A 50 5.74 -7.83 9.02
CA LYS A 50 7.06 -8.25 8.52
C LYS A 50 7.11 -8.22 7.00
N ALA A 51 6.03 -8.64 6.34
CA ALA A 51 5.93 -8.55 4.89
C ALA A 51 5.90 -7.10 4.41
N LEU A 52 5.24 -6.20 5.14
CA LEU A 52 5.26 -4.75 4.85
C LEU A 52 6.67 -4.12 4.99
N ALA A 53 7.48 -4.63 5.93
CA ALA A 53 8.85 -4.17 6.15
C ALA A 53 9.88 -4.82 5.21
N ALA A 54 9.50 -5.87 4.47
CA ALA A 54 10.39 -6.55 3.54
C ALA A 54 10.68 -5.69 2.30
N PRO A 55 11.82 -5.87 1.61
CA PRO A 55 12.16 -5.08 0.43
C PRO A 55 11.05 -4.98 -0.63
N ALA A 56 10.41 -6.11 -0.94
CA ALA A 56 9.29 -6.14 -1.89
C ALA A 56 8.07 -5.31 -1.43
N GLY A 57 7.83 -5.20 -0.12
CA GLY A 57 6.78 -4.33 0.43
C GLY A 57 7.14 -2.85 0.35
N LEU A 58 8.43 -2.51 0.51
CA LEU A 58 8.92 -1.14 0.42
C LEU A 58 9.00 -0.61 -1.02
N GLU A 59 9.26 -1.48 -2.00
CA GLU A 59 9.29 -1.11 -3.43
C GLU A 59 7.96 -0.54 -3.93
N VAL A 60 6.82 -0.92 -3.34
CA VAL A 60 5.50 -0.37 -3.67
C VAL A 60 5.39 1.12 -3.31
N LEU A 61 6.22 1.61 -2.39
CA LEU A 61 6.20 2.98 -1.85
C LEU A 61 7.31 3.88 -2.43
N ALA A 62 8.20 3.31 -3.26
CA ALA A 62 9.40 3.99 -3.79
C ALA A 62 9.11 4.82 -5.06
#